data_AF-A0A1G4I0Y9-F1
#
_entry.id   AF-A0A1G4I0Y9-F1
#
_cell.length_a   1.000
_cell.length_b   1.000
_cell.length_c   1.000
_cell.angle_alpha   90.00
_cell.angle_beta   90.00
_cell.angle_gamma   90.00
#
_symmetry.space_group_name_H-M   'P 1'
#
loop_
_entity.id
_entity.type
_entity.pdbx_description
1 polymer ?
#
loop_
_entity_poly.entity_id
_entity_poly.type
_entity_poly.pdbx_seq_one_letter_code
_entity_poly.pdbx_strand_id
1 'polypeptide(L)'
;MATVSLISAVLLATANFCKATLTDGINAPIFTDLCPVLNWAENGVTLDVDASREEQDYMDIQKLNMILAPDKWRTKFNNNAEGKTTRTADKDHPKDEMAAQLWETWVAVANPLKETAQRDEVLEAAKLKGAPQPTRKQARQREEAAAATAYVLKRTLTAKPDPPTQNEAAEIKKPIDSAVYGKPPKGVAADFNPPGMGNPSTSRAALCETTGSNKVATLVEVAVCLCTKKNDAGTAVNEPCRHLQSGAEVAFPTATNQVLTKYNDVFKQCDHKLPAAISAAIVAATVAKLSSYFNHQTAATYLGAYITTGCSGADNTGVCVKYSDITDTDPTKTNKIGWLANLNAAGLRLRQIKTYNRKAAPLKAKLRSLRDDIYNFAAIKAALPQEETGKVVHLQPQVTALTEKQRQLAAARTKATKMPVQTLTANGKENLKQMEHAK
;
A
#
# COMPACT_ATOMS: atom_id res chain seq x y z
N MET A 1 1.92 -87.36 -43.06
CA MET A 1 2.32 -86.37 -42.05
C MET A 1 3.45 -85.54 -42.65
N ALA A 2 3.14 -84.34 -43.15
CA ALA A 2 4.12 -83.41 -43.70
C ALA A 2 4.21 -82.21 -42.77
N THR A 3 5.40 -81.96 -42.25
CA THR A 3 5.73 -80.89 -41.31
C THR A 3 5.75 -79.54 -42.02
N VAL A 4 4.93 -78.59 -41.54
CA VAL A 4 4.90 -77.20 -41.98
C VAL A 4 5.99 -76.43 -41.23
N SER A 5 7.02 -75.98 -41.95
CA SER A 5 8.00 -75.00 -41.42
C SER A 5 7.42 -73.60 -41.49
N LEU A 6 7.21 -72.98 -40.33
CA LEU A 6 6.84 -71.57 -40.20
C LEU A 6 8.12 -70.72 -40.29
N ILE A 7 8.27 -69.93 -41.36
CA ILE A 7 9.29 -68.88 -41.42
C ILE A 7 8.66 -67.60 -40.86
N SER A 8 8.98 -67.25 -39.63
CA SER A 8 8.64 -65.94 -39.05
C SER A 8 9.62 -64.89 -39.56
N ALA A 9 9.20 -64.09 -40.53
CA ALA A 9 9.93 -62.88 -40.92
C ALA A 9 9.66 -61.77 -39.88
N VAL A 10 10.65 -61.47 -39.05
CA VAL A 10 10.63 -60.31 -38.15
C VAL A 10 10.99 -59.07 -38.96
N LEU A 11 10.01 -58.23 -39.29
CA LEU A 11 10.28 -56.86 -39.73
C LEU A 11 10.77 -56.06 -38.52
N LEU A 12 12.07 -55.73 -38.49
CA LEU A 12 12.57 -54.63 -37.65
C LEU A 12 12.07 -53.31 -38.26
N ALA A 13 10.94 -52.81 -37.79
CA ALA A 13 10.59 -51.40 -37.96
C ALA A 13 11.56 -50.59 -37.10
N THR A 14 12.58 -49.99 -37.73
CA THR A 14 13.37 -48.94 -37.11
C THR A 14 12.43 -47.76 -36.86
N ALA A 15 11.98 -47.62 -35.62
CA ALA A 15 11.37 -46.37 -35.17
C ALA A 15 12.45 -45.28 -35.29
N ASN A 16 12.41 -44.53 -36.40
CA ASN A 16 13.03 -43.22 -36.45
C ASN A 16 12.29 -42.39 -35.39
N PHE A 17 12.84 -42.33 -34.18
CA PHE A 17 12.44 -41.32 -33.21
C PHE A 17 12.73 -39.97 -33.88
N CYS A 18 11.70 -39.31 -34.42
CA CYS A 18 11.80 -37.92 -34.82
C CYS A 18 12.38 -37.17 -33.62
N LYS A 19 13.63 -36.68 -33.76
CA LYS A 19 14.18 -35.77 -32.77
C LYS A 19 13.25 -34.57 -32.74
N ALA A 20 12.79 -34.19 -31.54
CA ALA A 20 12.03 -32.97 -31.38
C ALA A 20 12.88 -31.79 -31.90
N THR A 21 12.26 -30.90 -32.66
CA THR A 21 12.88 -29.66 -33.14
C THR A 21 12.01 -28.51 -32.68
N LEU A 22 12.62 -27.56 -31.97
CA LEU A 22 11.98 -26.33 -31.53
C LEU A 22 11.77 -25.41 -32.73
N THR A 23 10.62 -24.78 -32.78
CA THR A 23 10.26 -23.79 -33.81
C THR A 23 10.22 -22.39 -33.22
N ASP A 24 10.12 -21.40 -34.09
CA ASP A 24 9.87 -20.02 -33.68
C ASP A 24 8.57 -19.90 -32.88
N GLY A 25 8.53 -18.96 -31.94
CA GLY A 25 7.41 -18.71 -31.04
C GLY A 25 7.24 -19.73 -29.90
N ILE A 26 8.13 -20.70 -29.73
CA ILE A 26 7.98 -21.76 -28.72
C ILE A 26 7.86 -21.23 -27.27
N ASN A 27 8.52 -20.12 -26.94
CA ASN A 27 8.48 -19.48 -25.63
C ASN A 27 7.46 -18.33 -25.56
N ALA A 28 6.61 -18.13 -26.58
CA ALA A 28 5.65 -17.02 -26.62
C ALA A 28 4.69 -16.94 -25.43
N PRO A 29 4.15 -18.06 -24.89
CA PRO A 29 3.31 -18.00 -23.69
C PRO A 29 4.05 -17.42 -22.47
N ILE A 30 5.29 -17.89 -22.23
CA ILE A 30 6.12 -17.42 -21.11
C ILE A 30 6.45 -15.94 -21.30
N PHE A 31 6.83 -15.55 -22.51
CA PHE A 31 7.18 -14.16 -22.82
C PHE A 31 5.97 -13.22 -22.65
N THR A 32 4.79 -13.65 -23.10
CA THR A 32 3.53 -12.90 -22.94
C THR A 32 3.24 -12.61 -21.47
N ASP A 33 3.43 -13.60 -20.59
CA ASP A 33 3.20 -13.44 -19.15
C ASP A 33 4.35 -12.75 -18.41
N LEU A 34 5.53 -12.65 -19.04
CA LEU A 34 6.67 -11.89 -18.53
C LEU A 34 6.51 -10.38 -18.80
N CYS A 35 5.96 -10.03 -19.96
CA CYS A 35 5.79 -8.64 -20.41
C CYS A 35 5.11 -7.70 -19.38
N PRO A 36 4.09 -8.09 -18.59
CA PRO A 36 3.54 -7.24 -17.54
C PRO A 36 4.57 -6.74 -16.53
N VAL A 37 5.46 -7.61 -16.06
CA VAL A 37 6.50 -7.23 -15.09
C VAL A 37 7.53 -6.30 -15.71
N LEU A 38 7.91 -6.57 -16.97
CA LEU A 38 8.80 -5.69 -17.72
C LEU A 38 8.17 -4.30 -17.90
N ASN A 39 6.88 -4.23 -18.23
CA ASN A 39 6.15 -2.95 -18.32
C ASN A 39 6.13 -2.20 -16.97
N TRP A 40 5.98 -2.88 -15.82
CA TRP A 40 6.06 -2.22 -14.51
C TRP A 40 7.41 -1.54 -14.27
N ALA A 41 8.50 -2.18 -14.70
CA ALA A 41 9.84 -1.64 -14.55
C ALA A 41 10.17 -0.54 -15.56
N GLU A 42 9.72 -0.68 -16.81
CA GLU A 42 10.00 0.26 -17.91
C GLU A 42 9.11 1.49 -17.87
N ASN A 43 7.80 1.29 -17.73
CA ASN A 43 6.80 2.36 -17.84
C ASN A 43 6.38 2.88 -16.46
N GLY A 44 6.69 2.16 -15.39
CA GLY A 44 6.33 2.52 -14.02
C GLY A 44 5.02 1.91 -13.56
N VAL A 45 4.67 2.23 -12.31
CA VAL A 45 3.50 1.68 -11.61
C VAL A 45 2.72 2.79 -10.92
N THR A 46 1.40 2.60 -10.86
CA THR A 46 0.54 3.31 -9.90
C THR A 46 0.07 2.32 -8.84
N LEU A 47 -0.43 2.82 -7.70
CA LEU A 47 -0.84 1.98 -6.59
C LEU A 47 -2.37 1.89 -6.52
N ASP A 48 -2.90 0.66 -6.49
CA ASP A 48 -4.30 0.38 -6.16
C ASP A 48 -4.48 0.24 -4.63
N VAL A 49 -3.82 1.12 -3.88
CA VAL A 49 -3.94 1.23 -2.42
C VAL A 49 -3.80 2.69 -2.02
N ASP A 50 -4.60 3.12 -1.04
CA ASP A 50 -4.54 4.48 -0.51
C ASP A 50 -3.18 4.73 0.19
N ALA A 51 -2.24 5.36 -0.49
CA ALA A 51 -0.96 5.76 0.11
C ALA A 51 -1.02 7.15 0.77
N SER A 52 -2.22 7.74 0.93
CA SER A 52 -2.37 9.06 1.54
C SER A 52 -1.94 9.06 3.00
N ARG A 53 -1.36 10.19 3.40
CA ARG A 53 -0.90 10.45 4.76
C ARG A 53 -1.83 11.43 5.44
N GLU A 54 -2.01 11.19 6.73
CA GLU A 54 -2.89 11.95 7.64
C GLU A 54 -2.25 13.26 8.11
N GLU A 55 -1.07 13.55 7.57
CA GLU A 55 -0.23 14.65 8.00
C GLU A 55 -0.98 15.97 7.87
N GLN A 56 -1.77 16.14 6.82
CA GLN A 56 -2.45 17.40 6.59
C GLN A 56 -3.54 17.68 7.63
N ASP A 57 -4.43 16.73 7.90
CA ASP A 57 -5.50 16.91 8.89
C ASP A 57 -4.93 17.20 10.29
N TYR A 58 -3.85 16.49 10.69
CA TYR A 58 -3.13 16.76 11.93
C TYR A 58 -2.49 18.16 11.94
N MET A 59 -1.77 18.51 10.88
CA MET A 59 -1.06 19.79 10.79
C MET A 59 -2.01 20.97 10.73
N ASP A 60 -3.19 20.83 10.13
CA ASP A 60 -4.20 21.88 10.05
C ASP A 60 -4.82 22.20 11.42
N ILE A 61 -5.04 21.18 12.26
CA ILE A 61 -5.40 21.35 13.68
C ILE A 61 -4.25 22.07 14.41
N GLN A 62 -3.01 21.57 14.28
CA GLN A 62 -1.87 22.19 14.99
C GLN A 62 -1.61 23.65 14.59
N LYS A 63 -1.82 24.01 13.32
CA LYS A 63 -1.77 25.40 12.83
C LYS A 63 -2.85 26.26 13.48
N LEU A 64 -4.10 25.80 13.50
CA LEU A 64 -5.19 26.58 14.10
C LEU A 64 -4.95 26.77 15.61
N ASN A 65 -4.54 25.72 16.31
CA ASN A 65 -4.13 25.80 17.71
C ASN A 65 -3.00 26.82 17.93
N MET A 66 -1.97 26.84 17.06
CA MET A 66 -0.90 27.83 17.14
C MET A 66 -1.42 29.26 16.96
N ILE A 67 -2.36 29.51 16.04
CA ILE A 67 -2.88 30.85 15.76
C ILE A 67 -3.80 31.36 16.87
N LEU A 68 -4.61 30.48 17.46
CA LEU A 68 -5.51 30.83 18.56
C LEU A 68 -4.77 31.00 19.89
N ALA A 69 -3.51 30.57 19.98
CA ALA A 69 -2.67 30.77 21.14
C ALA A 69 -2.30 32.27 21.37
N PRO A 70 -2.02 32.68 22.61
CA PRO A 70 -1.62 34.06 22.91
C PRO A 70 -0.36 34.47 22.15
N ASP A 71 -0.24 35.75 21.82
CA ASP A 71 0.93 36.31 21.14
C ASP A 71 2.23 35.96 21.86
N LYS A 72 2.24 36.05 23.20
CA LYS A 72 3.39 35.66 24.05
C LYS A 72 3.82 34.20 23.86
N TRP A 73 2.88 33.30 23.52
CA TRP A 73 3.19 31.92 23.19
C TRP A 73 3.76 31.80 21.79
N ARG A 74 3.08 32.39 20.80
CA ARG A 74 3.47 32.32 19.39
C ARG A 74 4.89 32.85 19.15
N THR A 75 5.28 33.95 19.81
CA THR A 75 6.61 34.55 19.65
C THR A 75 7.76 33.69 20.19
N LYS A 76 7.49 32.64 20.97
CA LYS A 76 8.52 31.67 21.40
C LYS A 76 9.15 30.92 20.23
N PHE A 77 8.42 30.78 19.13
CA PHE A 77 8.85 30.02 17.95
C PHE A 77 9.37 30.93 16.83
N ASN A 78 9.56 32.23 17.09
CA ASN A 78 10.19 33.12 16.14
C ASN A 78 11.64 32.71 15.92
N ASN A 79 12.04 32.62 14.65
CA ASN A 79 13.41 32.32 14.29
C ASN A 79 14.32 33.52 14.52
N ASN A 80 15.59 33.26 14.78
CA ASN A 80 16.65 34.26 14.71
C ASN A 80 16.99 34.62 13.24
N ALA A 81 17.99 35.50 13.07
CA ALA A 81 18.47 35.94 11.76
C ALA A 81 18.93 34.79 10.85
N GLU A 82 19.35 33.65 11.41
CA GLU A 82 19.73 32.45 10.65
C GLU A 82 18.56 31.47 10.39
N GLY A 83 17.33 31.87 10.69
CA GLY A 83 16.15 31.06 10.41
C GLY A 83 15.93 29.89 11.39
N LYS A 84 16.65 29.83 12.52
CA LYS A 84 16.50 28.80 13.56
C LYS A 84 15.76 29.34 14.79
N THR A 85 14.93 28.51 15.42
CA THR A 85 14.40 28.82 16.75
C THR A 85 15.53 28.79 17.78
N THR A 86 15.60 29.80 18.64
CA THR A 86 16.60 29.89 19.72
C THR A 86 16.16 29.19 21.01
N ARG A 87 14.90 28.74 21.05
CA ARG A 87 14.27 28.10 22.22
C ARG A 87 14.13 26.60 22.02
N THR A 88 14.30 25.85 23.10
CA THR A 88 14.15 24.39 23.13
C THR A 88 13.10 24.00 24.15
N ALA A 89 12.47 22.84 23.94
CA ALA A 89 11.47 22.30 24.87
C ALA A 89 12.03 22.19 26.29
N ASP A 90 13.23 21.65 26.47
CA ASP A 90 13.84 21.44 27.79
C ASP A 90 14.05 22.74 28.58
N LYS A 91 14.32 23.86 27.90
CA LYS A 91 14.50 25.16 28.55
C LYS A 91 13.17 25.79 28.95
N ASP A 92 12.14 25.63 28.13
CA ASP A 92 10.86 26.29 28.32
C ASP A 92 9.85 25.46 29.14
N HIS A 93 9.96 24.14 29.05
CA HIS A 93 9.07 23.15 29.63
C HIS A 93 9.90 21.97 30.18
N PRO A 94 10.75 22.21 31.19
CA PRO A 94 11.62 21.18 31.73
C PRO A 94 10.79 20.00 32.26
N LYS A 95 11.17 18.78 31.84
CA LYS A 95 10.51 17.51 32.23
C LYS A 95 9.08 17.31 31.70
N ASP A 96 8.62 18.15 30.78
CA ASP A 96 7.35 17.93 30.09
C ASP A 96 7.58 17.08 28.82
N GLU A 97 7.30 15.79 28.93
CA GLU A 97 7.47 14.85 27.82
C GLU A 97 6.58 15.16 26.62
N MET A 98 5.40 15.77 26.84
CA MET A 98 4.48 16.12 25.76
C MET A 98 4.99 17.36 25.02
N ALA A 99 5.45 18.38 25.74
CA ALA A 99 6.08 19.55 25.14
C ALA A 99 7.35 19.15 24.37
N ALA A 100 8.17 18.25 24.91
CA ALA A 100 9.35 17.73 24.22
C ALA A 100 8.99 17.06 22.87
N GLN A 101 7.92 16.27 22.84
CA GLN A 101 7.46 15.58 21.62
C GLN A 101 6.77 16.52 20.62
N LEU A 102 6.06 17.54 21.09
CA LEU A 102 5.32 18.49 20.24
C LEU A 102 6.18 19.66 19.73
N TRP A 103 7.34 19.90 20.34
CA TRP A 103 8.16 21.08 20.05
C TRP A 103 8.50 21.22 18.56
N GLU A 104 8.94 20.14 17.93
CA GLU A 104 9.26 20.14 16.49
C GLU A 104 8.03 20.44 15.63
N THR A 105 6.86 19.93 16.02
CA THR A 105 5.59 20.24 15.34
C THR A 105 5.27 21.74 15.50
N TRP A 106 5.39 22.29 16.71
CA TRP A 106 5.13 23.71 16.98
C TRP A 106 6.05 24.64 16.20
N VAL A 107 7.34 24.31 16.13
CA VAL A 107 8.31 25.04 15.30
C VAL A 107 7.93 24.95 13.83
N ALA A 108 7.58 23.76 13.34
CA ALA A 108 7.18 23.54 11.94
C ALA A 108 5.93 24.33 11.56
N VAL A 109 4.91 24.40 12.43
CA VAL A 109 3.67 25.16 12.14
C VAL A 109 3.83 26.67 12.35
N ALA A 110 4.67 27.12 13.29
CA ALA A 110 4.87 28.56 13.53
C ALA A 110 5.65 29.24 12.40
N ASN A 111 6.60 28.52 11.78
CA ASN A 111 7.45 29.03 10.71
C ASN A 111 6.69 29.71 9.55
N PRO A 112 5.63 29.10 8.96
CA PRO A 112 4.85 29.71 7.90
C PRO A 112 3.82 30.75 8.37
N LEU A 113 3.68 31.02 9.67
CA LEU A 113 2.60 31.85 10.26
C LEU A 113 3.09 33.20 10.83
N LYS A 114 4.23 33.70 10.33
CA LYS A 114 4.91 34.90 10.83
C LYS A 114 4.18 36.19 10.48
N GLU A 115 3.59 36.25 9.30
CA GLU A 115 2.86 37.40 8.79
C GLU A 115 1.37 37.32 9.09
N THR A 116 0.73 38.48 9.20
CA THR A 116 -0.72 38.56 9.45
C THR A 116 -1.52 37.92 8.32
N ALA A 117 -1.11 38.10 7.07
CA ALA A 117 -1.80 37.51 5.91
C ALA A 117 -1.89 35.97 6.00
N GLN A 118 -0.80 35.30 6.37
CA GLN A 118 -0.76 33.83 6.51
C GLN A 118 -1.64 33.34 7.65
N ARG A 119 -1.69 34.09 8.76
CA ARG A 119 -2.60 33.77 9.87
C ARG A 119 -4.07 33.98 9.48
N ASP A 120 -4.34 35.04 8.74
CA ASP A 120 -5.67 35.37 8.24
C ASP A 120 -6.20 34.31 7.27
N GLU A 121 -5.35 33.72 6.43
CA GLU A 121 -5.73 32.60 5.55
C GLU A 121 -6.23 31.38 6.34
N VAL A 122 -5.52 31.00 7.40
CA VAL A 122 -5.95 29.87 8.25
C VAL A 122 -7.22 30.22 9.04
N LEU A 123 -7.33 31.46 9.54
CA LEU A 123 -8.55 31.91 10.21
C LEU A 123 -9.75 31.98 9.27
N GLU A 124 -9.55 32.35 8.01
CA GLU A 124 -10.58 32.32 6.97
C GLU A 124 -11.03 30.89 6.69
N ALA A 125 -10.07 29.96 6.48
CA ALA A 125 -10.36 28.55 6.29
C ALA A 125 -11.15 27.94 7.47
N ALA A 126 -10.80 28.34 8.70
CA ALA A 126 -11.50 27.94 9.92
C ALA A 126 -12.75 28.77 10.23
N LYS A 127 -13.19 29.68 9.33
CA LYS A 127 -14.39 30.53 9.47
C LYS A 127 -14.37 31.39 10.75
N LEU A 128 -13.18 31.74 11.22
CA LEU A 128 -12.92 32.52 12.44
C LEU A 128 -12.41 33.94 12.14
N LYS A 129 -12.14 34.27 10.88
CA LYS A 129 -11.86 35.66 10.47
C LYS A 129 -13.08 36.54 10.75
N GLY A 130 -12.87 37.65 11.45
CA GLY A 130 -13.96 38.55 11.89
C GLY A 130 -14.89 37.99 12.98
N ALA A 131 -14.71 36.75 13.46
CA ALA A 131 -15.58 36.18 14.49
C ALA A 131 -15.53 36.97 15.81
N PRO A 132 -16.67 37.15 16.52
CA PRO A 132 -16.71 37.86 17.79
C PRO A 132 -15.79 37.24 18.85
N GLN A 133 -15.27 38.07 19.76
CA GLN A 133 -14.37 37.63 20.84
C GLN A 133 -14.91 36.44 21.67
N PRO A 134 -16.20 36.39 22.07
CA PRO A 134 -16.74 35.23 22.78
C PRO A 134 -16.66 33.93 21.96
N THR A 135 -16.86 34.02 20.64
CA THR A 135 -16.74 32.87 19.73
C THR A 135 -15.29 32.45 19.57
N ARG A 136 -14.36 33.39 19.43
CA ARG A 136 -12.91 33.09 19.39
C ARG A 136 -12.41 32.43 20.67
N LYS A 137 -12.88 32.87 21.84
CA LYS A 137 -12.54 32.27 23.14
C LYS A 137 -13.01 30.81 23.23
N GLN A 138 -14.25 30.54 22.83
CA GLN A 138 -14.79 29.17 22.82
C GLN A 138 -14.10 28.28 21.77
N ALA A 139 -13.81 28.83 20.58
CA ALA A 139 -13.06 28.14 19.54
C ALA A 139 -11.70 27.70 20.06
N ARG A 140 -10.97 28.60 20.73
CA ARG A 140 -9.69 28.28 21.37
C ARG A 140 -9.80 27.12 22.37
N GLN A 141 -10.79 27.13 23.26
CA GLN A 141 -10.96 26.06 24.26
C GLN A 141 -11.23 24.70 23.59
N ARG A 142 -12.06 24.68 22.54
CA ARG A 142 -12.30 23.46 21.75
C ARG A 142 -11.06 23.02 20.99
N GLU A 143 -10.32 23.97 20.44
CA GLU A 143 -9.09 23.72 19.69
C GLU A 143 -8.00 23.11 20.57
N GLU A 144 -7.82 23.59 21.80
CA GLU A 144 -6.85 23.03 22.75
C GLU A 144 -7.15 21.54 23.03
N ALA A 145 -8.43 21.18 23.23
CA ALA A 145 -8.86 19.80 23.42
C ALA A 145 -8.72 18.96 22.13
N ALA A 146 -9.00 19.55 20.97
CA ALA A 146 -8.84 18.91 19.67
C ALA A 146 -7.36 18.64 19.36
N ALA A 147 -6.47 19.59 19.57
CA ALA A 147 -5.04 19.43 19.36
C ALA A 147 -4.45 18.30 20.23
N ALA A 148 -4.87 18.18 21.49
CA ALA A 148 -4.48 17.07 22.37
C ALA A 148 -4.99 15.71 21.86
N THR A 149 -6.25 15.65 21.41
CA THR A 149 -6.84 14.42 20.85
C THR A 149 -6.16 14.03 19.53
N ALA A 150 -5.91 15.00 18.66
CA ALA A 150 -5.22 14.84 17.38
C ALA A 150 -3.80 14.30 17.59
N TYR A 151 -3.10 14.79 18.62
CA TYR A 151 -1.79 14.28 19.01
C TYR A 151 -1.83 12.80 19.41
N VAL A 152 -2.78 12.38 20.25
CA VAL A 152 -2.95 10.97 20.64
C VAL A 152 -3.26 10.10 19.41
N LEU A 153 -4.12 10.56 18.51
CA LEU A 153 -4.42 9.86 17.25
C LEU A 153 -3.20 9.74 16.36
N LYS A 154 -2.44 10.83 16.18
CA LYS A 154 -1.19 10.86 15.41
C LYS A 154 -0.18 9.89 15.99
N ARG A 155 0.01 9.87 17.31
CA ARG A 155 0.89 8.90 17.98
C ARG A 155 0.45 7.45 17.76
N THR A 156 -0.86 7.20 17.86
CA THR A 156 -1.43 5.87 17.62
C THR A 156 -1.22 5.43 16.17
N LEU A 157 -1.31 6.35 15.20
CA LEU A 157 -1.04 6.10 13.79
C LEU A 157 0.45 5.86 13.52
N THR A 158 1.34 6.66 14.12
CA THR A 158 2.81 6.53 13.98
C THR A 158 3.32 5.24 14.61
N ALA A 159 2.70 4.76 15.70
CA ALA A 159 3.06 3.50 16.35
C ALA A 159 2.60 2.25 15.57
N LYS A 160 1.79 2.39 14.51
CA LYS A 160 1.41 1.25 13.67
C LYS A 160 2.59 0.87 12.77
N PRO A 161 2.88 -0.43 12.63
CA PRO A 161 3.95 -0.89 11.76
C PRO A 161 3.61 -0.61 10.30
N ASP A 162 4.68 -0.50 9.49
CA ASP A 162 4.63 -0.41 8.04
C ASP A 162 3.75 0.72 7.46
N PRO A 163 3.82 1.98 7.97
CA PRO A 163 3.11 3.08 7.33
C PRO A 163 3.60 3.29 5.89
N PRO A 164 2.74 3.82 4.99
CA PRO A 164 3.19 4.25 3.66
C PRO A 164 4.21 5.39 3.79
N THR A 165 5.20 5.37 2.91
CA THR A 165 6.18 6.43 2.71
C THR A 165 5.58 7.56 1.86
N GLN A 166 6.29 8.68 1.76
CA GLN A 166 5.82 9.84 0.98
C GLN A 166 5.72 9.54 -0.53
N ASN A 167 6.57 8.66 -1.06
CA ASN A 167 6.55 8.26 -2.47
C ASN A 167 6.51 6.72 -2.57
N GLU A 168 5.43 6.15 -2.04
CA GLU A 168 5.30 4.71 -1.92
C GLU A 168 5.34 3.99 -3.28
N ALA A 169 4.86 4.63 -4.35
CA ALA A 169 4.97 4.07 -5.69
C ALA A 169 6.44 3.86 -6.11
N ALA A 170 7.32 4.82 -5.80
CA ALA A 170 8.76 4.68 -6.06
C ALA A 170 9.40 3.60 -5.17
N GLU A 171 8.98 3.49 -3.91
CA GLU A 171 9.47 2.43 -3.01
C GLU A 171 9.04 1.02 -3.47
N ILE A 172 7.83 0.87 -3.99
CA ILE A 172 7.37 -0.39 -4.62
C ILE A 172 8.09 -0.64 -5.95
N LYS A 173 8.42 0.41 -6.70
CA LYS A 173 9.18 0.27 -7.96
C LYS A 173 10.58 -0.26 -7.73
N LYS A 174 11.26 0.09 -6.62
CA LYS A 174 12.63 -0.39 -6.31
C LYS A 174 12.78 -1.92 -6.39
N PRO A 175 12.00 -2.74 -5.66
CA PRO A 175 12.09 -4.19 -5.79
C PRO A 175 11.68 -4.69 -7.19
N ILE A 176 10.73 -4.05 -7.87
CA ILE A 176 10.40 -4.41 -9.27
C ILE A 176 11.61 -4.18 -10.20
N ASP A 177 12.27 -3.04 -10.08
CA ASP A 177 13.49 -2.71 -10.84
C ASP A 177 14.63 -3.65 -10.48
N SER A 178 14.80 -4.01 -9.20
CA SER A 178 15.75 -5.05 -8.79
C SER A 178 15.42 -6.41 -9.39
N ALA A 179 14.14 -6.77 -9.51
CA ALA A 179 13.73 -8.02 -10.16
C ALA A 179 14.06 -8.03 -11.66
N VAL A 180 13.85 -6.90 -12.35
CA VAL A 180 14.06 -6.82 -13.79
C VAL A 180 15.52 -6.60 -14.15
N TYR A 181 16.18 -5.63 -13.52
CA TYR A 181 17.51 -5.15 -13.89
C TYR A 181 18.62 -5.61 -12.95
N GLY A 182 18.29 -6.19 -11.80
CA GLY A 182 19.26 -6.50 -10.73
C GLY A 182 19.66 -5.29 -9.89
N LYS A 183 19.14 -4.10 -10.22
CA LYS A 183 19.38 -2.86 -9.49
C LYS A 183 18.25 -1.85 -9.70
N PRO A 184 17.96 -1.00 -8.69
CA PRO A 184 17.16 0.19 -8.87
C PRO A 184 18.06 1.45 -8.95
N PRO A 185 17.97 2.30 -9.99
CA PRO A 185 17.19 2.16 -11.23
C PRO A 185 17.93 1.34 -12.32
N LYS A 186 17.27 1.14 -13.48
CA LYS A 186 17.77 0.44 -14.69
C LYS A 186 19.24 0.71 -15.04
N GLY A 187 19.68 1.97 -14.96
CA GLY A 187 21.01 2.40 -15.39
C GLY A 187 21.14 2.51 -16.92
N VAL A 188 22.38 2.60 -17.41
CA VAL A 188 22.72 2.77 -18.83
C VAL A 188 23.52 1.59 -19.37
N ALA A 189 23.51 1.39 -20.69
CA ALA A 189 24.10 0.22 -21.35
C ALA A 189 25.60 0.06 -21.09
N ALA A 190 26.36 1.16 -21.05
CA ALA A 190 27.82 1.14 -20.86
C ALA A 190 28.25 0.36 -19.61
N ASP A 191 27.50 0.51 -18.51
CA ASP A 191 27.82 -0.09 -17.21
C ASP A 191 26.74 -1.10 -16.76
N PHE A 192 25.96 -1.63 -17.70
CA PHE A 192 24.92 -2.59 -17.39
C PHE A 192 25.49 -4.00 -17.31
N ASN A 193 25.68 -4.48 -16.09
CA ASN A 193 26.12 -5.84 -15.80
C ASN A 193 25.16 -6.47 -14.77
N PRO A 194 24.13 -7.21 -15.21
CA PRO A 194 23.26 -7.88 -14.27
C PRO A 194 24.03 -9.03 -13.59
N PRO A 195 23.76 -9.31 -12.30
CA PRO A 195 24.65 -10.07 -11.42
C PRO A 195 24.92 -11.52 -11.88
N GLY A 196 24.05 -12.11 -12.71
CA GLY A 196 24.14 -13.50 -13.16
C GLY A 196 24.69 -13.69 -14.58
N MET A 197 24.81 -12.65 -15.41
CA MET A 197 25.07 -12.77 -16.85
C MET A 197 26.52 -13.09 -17.21
N GLY A 198 27.48 -12.91 -16.30
CA GLY A 198 28.90 -13.19 -16.58
C GLY A 198 29.43 -12.46 -17.83
N ASN A 199 30.30 -13.12 -18.61
CA ASN A 199 30.81 -12.59 -19.87
C ASN A 199 30.08 -13.21 -21.08
N PRO A 200 29.24 -12.45 -21.80
CA PRO A 200 28.52 -12.90 -23.00
C PRO A 200 29.36 -13.47 -24.14
N SER A 201 30.66 -13.18 -24.20
CA SER A 201 31.55 -13.73 -25.25
C SER A 201 31.88 -15.22 -25.07
N THR A 202 31.53 -15.85 -23.94
CA THR A 202 31.93 -17.23 -23.63
C THR A 202 31.07 -18.27 -24.34
N SER A 203 29.83 -18.48 -23.88
CA SER A 203 28.81 -19.23 -24.62
C SER A 203 27.44 -18.94 -24.03
N ARG A 204 26.39 -18.98 -24.87
CA ARG A 204 25.00 -18.83 -24.43
C ARG A 204 24.61 -19.88 -23.40
N ALA A 205 25.01 -21.14 -23.61
CA ALA A 205 24.75 -22.22 -22.66
C ALA A 205 25.35 -21.94 -21.28
N ALA A 206 26.61 -21.49 -21.19
CA ALA A 206 27.25 -21.17 -19.92
C ALA A 206 26.57 -20.03 -19.14
N LEU A 207 25.80 -19.17 -19.82
CA LEU A 207 25.13 -18.03 -19.21
C LEU A 207 23.65 -18.29 -18.91
N CYS A 208 23.00 -19.12 -19.71
CA CYS A 208 21.61 -19.53 -19.49
C CYS A 208 21.49 -20.80 -18.62
N GLU A 209 22.61 -21.42 -18.28
CA GLU A 209 22.69 -22.51 -17.31
C GLU A 209 23.40 -22.03 -16.04
N THR A 210 22.76 -22.25 -14.90
CA THR A 210 23.26 -21.83 -13.60
C THR A 210 23.34 -22.99 -12.61
N THR A 211 24.35 -22.90 -11.74
CA THR A 211 24.39 -23.55 -10.43
C THR A 211 24.15 -22.48 -9.37
N GLY A 212 23.09 -22.61 -8.58
CA GLY A 212 22.70 -21.62 -7.58
C GLY A 212 21.53 -20.75 -8.03
N SER A 213 20.70 -20.33 -7.07
CA SER A 213 19.59 -19.38 -7.30
C SER A 213 20.03 -17.95 -7.68
N ASN A 214 21.34 -17.67 -7.72
CA ASN A 214 21.91 -16.32 -7.86
C ASN A 214 22.52 -16.01 -9.24
N LYS A 215 22.55 -16.95 -10.20
CA LYS A 215 22.84 -16.65 -11.61
C LYS A 215 21.57 -16.79 -12.44
N VAL A 216 21.42 -15.97 -13.49
CA VAL A 216 20.12 -15.66 -14.11
C VAL A 216 19.10 -15.22 -13.04
N ALA A 217 19.53 -14.22 -12.26
CA ALA A 217 18.82 -13.71 -11.10
C ALA A 217 17.86 -12.57 -11.44
N THR A 218 17.85 -12.10 -12.69
CA THR A 218 17.06 -10.95 -13.15
C THR A 218 16.19 -11.30 -14.37
N LEU A 219 15.09 -10.58 -14.57
CA LEU A 219 14.24 -10.81 -15.74
C LEU A 219 14.86 -10.33 -17.05
N VAL A 220 15.82 -9.41 -17.03
CA VAL A 220 16.65 -9.10 -18.20
C VAL A 220 17.40 -10.35 -18.67
N GLU A 221 18.03 -11.08 -17.75
CA GLU A 221 18.77 -12.31 -18.09
C GLU A 221 17.83 -13.41 -18.58
N VAL A 222 16.69 -13.59 -17.92
CA VAL A 222 15.64 -14.53 -18.36
C VAL A 222 15.16 -14.18 -19.77
N ALA A 223 14.80 -12.92 -20.03
CA ALA A 223 14.32 -12.48 -21.34
C ALA A 223 15.38 -12.70 -22.44
N VAL A 224 16.65 -12.38 -22.16
CA VAL A 224 17.75 -12.64 -23.11
C VAL A 224 17.88 -14.14 -23.39
N CYS A 225 17.90 -14.99 -22.35
CA CYS A 225 18.03 -16.44 -22.50
C CYS A 225 16.83 -17.11 -23.18
N LEU A 226 15.62 -16.59 -22.98
CA LEU A 226 14.41 -17.16 -23.56
C LEU A 226 14.15 -16.68 -24.98
N CYS A 227 14.59 -15.47 -25.35
CA CYS A 227 14.08 -14.79 -26.54
C CYS A 227 15.13 -14.45 -27.60
N THR A 228 16.43 -14.58 -27.31
CA THR A 228 17.46 -14.22 -28.28
C THR A 228 18.02 -15.43 -29.03
N LYS A 229 18.30 -15.21 -30.31
CA LYS A 229 18.91 -16.14 -31.26
C LYS A 229 20.38 -16.37 -30.91
N LYS A 230 20.84 -17.60 -30.96
CA LYS A 230 22.25 -17.94 -30.78
C LYS A 230 23.13 -17.41 -31.94
N ASN A 231 24.41 -17.15 -31.65
CA ASN A 231 25.36 -16.56 -32.62
C ASN A 231 26.39 -17.56 -33.16
N ASP A 232 26.49 -18.74 -32.56
CA ASP A 232 27.45 -19.80 -32.89
C ASP A 232 26.90 -20.77 -33.95
N ALA A 233 27.77 -21.63 -34.48
CA ALA A 233 27.44 -22.55 -35.56
C ALA A 233 26.30 -23.55 -35.21
N GLY A 234 25.55 -23.99 -36.22
CA GLY A 234 24.41 -24.91 -36.09
C GLY A 234 23.05 -24.22 -36.24
N THR A 235 21.98 -25.00 -36.32
CA THR A 235 20.62 -24.47 -36.52
C THR A 235 20.12 -23.81 -35.23
N ALA A 236 19.65 -22.57 -35.35
CA ALA A 236 19.12 -21.78 -34.27
C ALA A 236 17.58 -21.75 -34.32
N VAL A 237 16.95 -21.61 -33.16
CA VAL A 237 15.60 -21.00 -33.12
C VAL A 237 15.80 -19.50 -33.31
N ASN A 238 15.25 -18.94 -34.38
CA ASN A 238 15.51 -17.55 -34.77
C ASN A 238 14.71 -16.58 -33.90
N GLU A 239 13.47 -16.95 -33.59
CA GLU A 239 12.49 -16.06 -32.99
C GLU A 239 11.75 -16.77 -31.85
N PRO A 240 12.43 -17.16 -30.75
CA PRO A 240 11.84 -18.08 -29.81
C PRO A 240 10.62 -17.54 -29.04
N CYS A 241 10.52 -16.23 -28.83
CA CYS A 241 9.47 -15.62 -28.00
C CYS A 241 8.30 -15.00 -28.77
N ARG A 242 8.48 -14.64 -30.04
CA ARG A 242 7.41 -14.12 -30.89
C ARG A 242 7.86 -14.22 -32.33
N HIS A 243 6.98 -14.61 -33.24
CA HIS A 243 7.30 -14.55 -34.66
C HIS A 243 7.46 -13.09 -35.09
N LEU A 244 8.54 -12.77 -35.78
CA LEU A 244 8.88 -11.44 -36.29
C LEU A 244 8.97 -11.51 -37.83
N GLN A 245 9.26 -10.37 -38.43
CA GLN A 245 9.66 -10.36 -39.83
C GLN A 245 11.07 -10.94 -39.96
N SER A 246 11.28 -11.82 -40.93
CA SER A 246 12.60 -12.39 -41.21
C SER A 246 13.69 -11.31 -41.25
N GLY A 247 14.75 -11.46 -40.46
CA GLY A 247 15.83 -10.47 -40.31
C GLY A 247 15.65 -9.51 -39.13
N ALA A 248 14.53 -9.58 -38.41
CA ALA A 248 14.28 -8.79 -37.20
C ALA A 248 14.59 -9.54 -35.89
N GLU A 249 15.16 -10.74 -35.97
CA GLU A 249 15.58 -11.51 -34.80
C GLU A 249 16.58 -10.74 -33.90
N VAL A 250 16.49 -11.00 -32.60
CA VAL A 250 17.43 -10.40 -31.63
C VAL A 250 18.56 -11.38 -31.36
N ALA A 251 19.76 -11.07 -31.85
CA ALA A 251 20.98 -11.83 -31.55
C ALA A 251 21.31 -11.82 -30.05
N PHE A 252 21.82 -12.94 -29.52
CA PHE A 252 22.35 -13.03 -28.15
C PHE A 252 23.48 -12.00 -27.96
N PRO A 253 23.64 -11.37 -26.79
CA PRO A 253 24.71 -10.40 -26.58
C PRO A 253 26.09 -11.06 -26.72
N THR A 254 27.05 -10.36 -27.36
CA THR A 254 28.45 -10.82 -27.46
C THR A 254 29.37 -10.10 -26.48
N ALA A 255 28.88 -9.07 -25.79
CA ALA A 255 29.59 -8.35 -24.73
C ALA A 255 28.61 -7.87 -23.64
N THR A 256 29.11 -7.67 -22.42
CA THR A 256 28.29 -7.30 -21.24
C THR A 256 27.48 -6.02 -21.47
N ASN A 257 28.10 -4.99 -22.04
CA ASN A 257 27.42 -3.72 -22.34
C ASN A 257 26.30 -3.83 -23.40
N GLN A 258 26.21 -4.94 -24.13
CA GLN A 258 25.14 -5.18 -25.09
C GLN A 258 23.89 -5.80 -24.46
N VAL A 259 23.99 -6.36 -23.25
CA VAL A 259 22.90 -7.09 -22.59
C VAL A 259 21.65 -6.21 -22.48
N LEU A 260 21.81 -4.96 -22.04
CA LEU A 260 20.70 -4.03 -21.92
C LEU A 260 20.08 -3.70 -23.28
N THR A 261 20.91 -3.51 -24.32
CA THR A 261 20.43 -3.23 -25.68
C THR A 261 19.62 -4.40 -26.23
N LYS A 262 20.12 -5.64 -26.08
CA LYS A 262 19.41 -6.85 -26.52
C LYS A 262 18.11 -7.05 -25.77
N TYR A 263 18.11 -6.83 -24.47
CA TYR A 263 16.89 -6.83 -23.68
C TYR A 263 15.90 -5.76 -24.15
N ASN A 264 16.34 -4.53 -24.45
CA ASN A 264 15.44 -3.48 -24.96
C ASN A 264 14.83 -3.88 -26.30
N ASP A 265 15.60 -4.53 -27.18
CA ASP A 265 15.09 -5.04 -28.46
C ASP A 265 14.07 -6.17 -28.27
N VAL A 266 14.28 -7.05 -27.28
CA VAL A 266 13.27 -8.04 -26.86
C VAL A 266 12.03 -7.34 -26.28
N PHE A 267 12.20 -6.35 -25.41
CA PHE A 267 11.08 -5.63 -24.78
C PHE A 267 10.21 -4.86 -25.80
N LYS A 268 10.75 -4.42 -26.93
CA LYS A 268 9.95 -3.85 -28.05
C LYS A 268 8.91 -4.83 -28.60
N GLN A 269 9.08 -6.13 -28.36
CA GLN A 269 8.14 -7.17 -28.78
C GLN A 269 7.00 -7.36 -27.77
N CYS A 270 7.06 -6.74 -26.59
CA CYS A 270 5.93 -6.68 -25.67
C CYS A 270 4.92 -5.63 -26.16
N ASP A 271 3.64 -5.85 -25.86
CA ASP A 271 2.66 -4.78 -25.99
C ASP A 271 2.92 -3.75 -24.88
N HIS A 272 3.33 -2.53 -25.27
CA HIS A 272 3.64 -1.47 -24.32
C HIS A 272 2.35 -0.93 -23.70
N LYS A 273 2.30 -0.90 -22.37
CA LYS A 273 1.15 -0.42 -21.61
C LYS A 273 1.52 0.82 -20.81
N LEU A 274 0.55 1.71 -20.63
CA LEU A 274 0.63 2.79 -19.64
C LEU A 274 0.88 2.22 -18.23
N PRO A 275 1.39 3.03 -17.30
CA PRO A 275 1.58 2.61 -15.91
C PRO A 275 0.33 1.93 -15.35
N ALA A 276 0.49 0.67 -14.94
CA ALA A 276 -0.62 -0.12 -14.42
C ALA A 276 -0.81 0.15 -12.92
N ALA A 277 -2.07 0.18 -12.48
CA ALA A 277 -2.38 0.13 -11.06
C ALA A 277 -2.10 -1.27 -10.53
N ILE A 278 -1.11 -1.41 -9.65
CA ILE A 278 -0.73 -2.71 -9.09
C ILE A 278 -1.23 -2.87 -7.66
N SER A 279 -1.61 -4.10 -7.34
CA SER A 279 -2.03 -4.53 -6.01
C SER A 279 -1.26 -5.80 -5.61
N ALA A 280 -1.29 -6.14 -4.34
CA ALA A 280 -0.69 -7.38 -3.85
C ALA A 280 -1.25 -8.64 -4.53
N ALA A 281 -2.53 -8.62 -4.95
CA ALA A 281 -3.16 -9.73 -5.63
C ALA A 281 -2.64 -9.87 -7.07
N ILE A 282 -2.47 -8.74 -7.78
CA ILE A 282 -1.90 -8.72 -9.13
C ILE A 282 -0.47 -9.28 -9.09
N VAL A 283 0.38 -8.77 -8.20
CA VAL A 283 1.77 -9.25 -8.09
C VAL A 283 1.82 -10.75 -7.75
N ALA A 284 0.98 -11.21 -6.82
CA ALA A 284 0.91 -12.62 -6.47
C ALA A 284 0.44 -13.52 -7.63
N ALA A 285 -0.57 -13.09 -8.39
CA ALA A 285 -1.06 -13.82 -9.55
C ALA A 285 0.00 -13.89 -10.65
N THR A 286 0.71 -12.79 -10.91
CA THR A 286 1.83 -12.76 -11.88
C THR A 286 2.97 -13.69 -11.45
N VAL A 287 3.38 -13.64 -10.17
CA VAL A 287 4.40 -14.56 -9.64
C VAL A 287 3.95 -16.01 -9.76
N ALA A 288 2.71 -16.34 -9.37
CA ALA A 288 2.19 -17.70 -9.48
C ALA A 288 2.14 -18.19 -10.94
N LYS A 289 1.74 -17.30 -11.86
CA LYS A 289 1.69 -17.62 -13.29
C LYS A 289 3.09 -17.88 -13.86
N LEU A 290 4.06 -17.00 -13.58
CA LEU A 290 5.44 -17.20 -14.02
C LEU A 290 6.06 -18.46 -13.40
N SER A 291 5.79 -18.71 -12.12
CA SER A 291 6.26 -19.91 -11.43
C SER A 291 5.67 -21.21 -12.02
N SER A 292 4.48 -21.15 -12.62
CA SER A 292 3.86 -22.35 -13.24
C SER A 292 4.59 -22.85 -14.50
N TYR A 293 5.49 -22.04 -15.07
CA TYR A 293 6.28 -22.41 -16.24
C TYR A 293 7.57 -23.17 -15.91
N PHE A 294 7.92 -23.30 -14.63
CA PHE A 294 9.08 -24.09 -14.26
C PHE A 294 8.81 -25.60 -14.43
N ASN A 295 9.68 -26.24 -15.20
CA ASN A 295 9.72 -27.68 -15.35
C ASN A 295 10.79 -28.25 -14.40
N HIS A 296 10.37 -28.72 -13.23
CA HIS A 296 11.24 -29.37 -12.27
C HIS A 296 11.55 -30.81 -12.68
N GLN A 297 12.83 -31.13 -12.79
CA GLN A 297 13.30 -32.49 -13.06
C GLN A 297 14.32 -32.91 -12.00
N THR A 298 14.66 -34.19 -12.00
CA THR A 298 15.57 -34.79 -11.02
C THR A 298 16.96 -34.14 -11.01
N ALA A 299 17.46 -33.72 -12.18
CA ALA A 299 18.80 -33.14 -12.32
C ALA A 299 18.83 -31.61 -12.26
N ALA A 300 17.73 -30.95 -12.63
CA ALA A 300 17.65 -29.49 -12.73
C ALA A 300 16.21 -29.04 -12.94
N THR A 301 16.00 -27.73 -12.82
CA THR A 301 14.74 -27.05 -13.16
C THR A 301 14.95 -26.19 -14.40
N TYR A 302 13.99 -26.22 -15.32
CA TYR A 302 14.05 -25.45 -16.56
C TYR A 302 12.92 -24.43 -16.63
N LEU A 303 13.22 -23.25 -17.15
CA LEU A 303 12.23 -22.27 -17.60
C LEU A 303 12.40 -22.10 -19.12
N GLY A 304 11.35 -22.28 -19.90
CA GLY A 304 11.42 -22.29 -21.37
C GLY A 304 11.62 -23.69 -21.97
N ALA A 305 11.66 -23.73 -23.29
CA ALA A 305 11.71 -24.97 -24.05
C ALA A 305 13.07 -25.68 -23.90
N TYR A 306 13.05 -26.90 -23.36
CA TYR A 306 14.20 -27.78 -23.21
C TYR A 306 13.90 -29.16 -23.81
N ILE A 307 14.85 -29.70 -24.58
CA ILE A 307 14.81 -31.04 -25.16
C ILE A 307 15.92 -31.89 -24.55
N THR A 308 17.18 -31.48 -24.74
CA THR A 308 18.36 -32.24 -24.32
C THR A 308 19.60 -31.36 -24.27
N THR A 309 20.66 -31.88 -23.63
CA THR A 309 22.01 -31.29 -23.50
C THR A 309 22.07 -29.99 -22.68
N GLY A 310 21.33 -28.95 -23.07
CA GLY A 310 21.45 -27.64 -22.44
C GLY A 310 20.64 -26.53 -23.09
N CYS A 311 20.81 -25.31 -22.57
CA CYS A 311 20.11 -24.11 -23.01
C CYS A 311 20.95 -23.29 -24.01
N SER A 312 21.42 -23.93 -25.09
CA SER A 312 22.33 -23.31 -26.06
C SER A 312 21.65 -22.45 -27.12
N GLY A 313 20.33 -22.52 -27.26
CA GLY A 313 19.55 -21.81 -28.28
C GLY A 313 19.44 -22.55 -29.60
N ALA A 314 20.00 -23.76 -29.69
CA ALA A 314 19.82 -24.62 -30.84
C ALA A 314 18.42 -25.26 -30.84
N ASP A 315 17.88 -25.48 -32.04
CA ASP A 315 16.54 -26.01 -32.25
C ASP A 315 16.39 -27.47 -31.77
N ASN A 316 17.48 -28.20 -31.61
CA ASN A 316 17.48 -29.60 -31.16
C ASN A 316 17.95 -29.78 -29.71
N THR A 317 18.24 -28.70 -28.97
CA THR A 317 18.68 -28.75 -27.56
C THR A 317 17.74 -28.02 -26.62
N GLY A 318 17.61 -26.70 -26.74
CA GLY A 318 16.88 -25.90 -25.77
C GLY A 318 17.09 -24.40 -25.91
N VAL A 319 15.98 -23.65 -25.82
CA VAL A 319 15.94 -22.20 -25.65
C VAL A 319 15.32 -21.93 -24.28
N CYS A 320 16.15 -22.02 -23.24
CA CYS A 320 15.69 -22.07 -21.86
C CYS A 320 16.64 -21.34 -20.90
N VAL A 321 16.25 -21.32 -19.64
CA VAL A 321 17.13 -21.13 -18.49
C VAL A 321 17.13 -22.44 -17.70
N LYS A 322 18.30 -22.88 -17.22
CA LYS A 322 18.45 -24.08 -16.40
C LYS A 322 19.02 -23.72 -15.03
N TYR A 323 18.31 -24.12 -13.97
CA TYR A 323 18.74 -24.01 -12.58
C TYR A 323 19.12 -25.39 -12.05
N SER A 324 20.42 -25.68 -11.98
CA SER A 324 20.95 -27.02 -11.71
C SER A 324 20.88 -27.43 -10.23
N ASP A 325 20.73 -26.48 -9.30
CA ASP A 325 20.63 -26.72 -7.85
C ASP A 325 19.18 -26.76 -7.34
N ILE A 326 18.22 -26.58 -8.26
CA ILE A 326 16.78 -26.65 -8.02
C ILE A 326 16.26 -27.88 -8.75
N THR A 327 15.73 -28.84 -8.00
CA THR A 327 15.29 -30.14 -8.51
C THR A 327 13.84 -30.40 -8.08
N ASP A 328 13.23 -31.44 -8.64
CA ASP A 328 11.91 -31.94 -8.23
C ASP A 328 11.82 -32.33 -6.73
N THR A 329 12.95 -32.64 -6.09
CA THR A 329 13.04 -32.93 -4.65
C THR A 329 12.98 -31.68 -3.76
N ASP A 330 13.33 -30.51 -4.27
CA ASP A 330 13.23 -29.23 -3.54
C ASP A 330 12.85 -28.07 -4.49
N PRO A 331 11.62 -28.06 -5.04
CA PRO A 331 11.16 -27.01 -5.94
C PRO A 331 10.99 -25.67 -5.21
N THR A 332 10.98 -25.65 -3.87
CA THR A 332 10.79 -24.44 -3.07
C THR A 332 11.94 -23.44 -3.22
N LYS A 333 13.14 -23.90 -3.60
CA LYS A 333 14.29 -23.07 -3.94
C LYS A 333 14.03 -22.10 -5.09
N THR A 334 13.04 -22.37 -5.94
CA THR A 334 12.59 -21.44 -7.00
C THR A 334 12.24 -20.07 -6.43
N ASN A 335 11.63 -20.02 -5.23
CA ASN A 335 11.29 -18.75 -4.58
C ASN A 335 12.51 -17.92 -4.14
N LYS A 336 13.72 -18.52 -4.13
CA LYS A 336 14.98 -17.85 -3.81
C LYS A 336 15.67 -17.25 -5.03
N ILE A 337 15.17 -17.52 -6.24
CA ILE A 337 15.69 -16.87 -7.45
C ILE A 337 15.47 -15.36 -7.31
N GLY A 338 16.52 -14.58 -7.59
CA GLY A 338 16.57 -13.14 -7.28
C GLY A 338 15.34 -12.36 -7.75
N TRP A 339 14.87 -12.59 -8.98
CA TRP A 339 13.73 -11.87 -9.53
C TRP A 339 12.41 -12.26 -8.85
N LEU A 340 12.21 -13.53 -8.51
CA LEU A 340 11.04 -13.98 -7.74
C LEU A 340 11.05 -13.43 -6.32
N ALA A 341 12.20 -13.47 -5.65
CA ALA A 341 12.35 -12.93 -4.30
C ALA A 341 12.01 -11.43 -4.25
N ASN A 342 12.50 -10.66 -5.23
CA ASN A 342 12.22 -9.24 -5.35
C ASN A 342 10.74 -8.94 -5.67
N LEU A 343 10.10 -9.69 -6.58
CA LEU A 343 8.65 -9.52 -6.84
C LEU A 343 7.81 -9.88 -5.61
N ASN A 344 8.19 -10.92 -4.86
CA ASN A 344 7.55 -11.27 -3.60
C ASN A 344 7.71 -10.16 -2.55
N ALA A 345 8.87 -9.49 -2.49
CA ALA A 345 9.08 -8.34 -1.61
C ALA A 345 8.16 -7.15 -1.98
N ALA A 346 8.01 -6.84 -3.28
CA ALA A 346 7.05 -5.84 -3.74
C ALA A 346 5.61 -6.20 -3.33
N GLY A 347 5.21 -7.46 -3.55
CA GLY A 347 3.90 -7.98 -3.14
C GLY A 347 3.67 -7.90 -1.63
N LEU A 348 4.68 -8.22 -0.82
CA LEU A 348 4.63 -8.12 0.64
C LEU A 348 4.39 -6.68 1.09
N ARG A 349 5.14 -5.71 0.53
CA ARG A 349 4.98 -4.30 0.88
C ARG A 349 3.58 -3.77 0.55
N LEU A 350 3.01 -4.16 -0.60
CA LEU A 350 1.62 -3.85 -0.96
C LEU A 350 0.60 -4.42 0.06
N ARG A 351 0.83 -5.64 0.59
CA ARG A 351 -0.03 -6.24 1.65
C ARG A 351 0.10 -5.48 2.97
N GLN A 352 1.30 -5.05 3.32
CA GLN A 352 1.55 -4.27 4.53
C GLN A 352 0.82 -2.93 4.47
N ILE A 353 0.91 -2.19 3.36
CA ILE A 353 0.18 -0.92 3.17
C ILE A 353 -1.32 -1.14 3.26
N LYS A 354 -1.86 -2.16 2.57
CA LYS A 354 -3.29 -2.50 2.64
C LYS A 354 -3.73 -2.78 4.09
N THR A 355 -2.90 -3.49 4.85
CA THR A 355 -3.15 -3.80 6.27
C THR A 355 -3.08 -2.55 7.15
N TYR A 356 -2.08 -1.69 6.93
CA TYR A 356 -1.95 -0.40 7.60
C TYR A 356 -3.21 0.43 7.36
N ASN A 357 -3.62 0.62 6.10
CA ASN A 357 -4.78 1.43 5.74
C ASN A 357 -6.07 0.95 6.39
N ARG A 358 -6.32 -0.36 6.38
CA ARG A 358 -7.49 -0.93 7.06
C ARG A 358 -7.50 -0.60 8.55
N LYS A 359 -6.34 -0.69 9.23
CA LYS A 359 -6.21 -0.41 10.67
C LYS A 359 -6.18 1.10 10.97
N ALA A 360 -5.71 1.90 10.03
CA ALA A 360 -5.60 3.34 10.16
C ALA A 360 -6.95 4.02 9.90
N ALA A 361 -7.73 3.55 8.93
CA ALA A 361 -8.97 4.15 8.45
C ALA A 361 -9.90 4.75 9.53
N PRO A 362 -10.25 4.05 10.63
CA PRO A 362 -11.10 4.65 11.67
C PRO A 362 -10.42 5.82 12.41
N LEU A 363 -9.10 5.75 12.63
CA LEU A 363 -8.33 6.82 13.25
C LEU A 363 -8.17 8.01 12.31
N LYS A 364 -7.91 7.72 11.02
CA LYS A 364 -7.90 8.70 9.92
C LYS A 364 -9.20 9.49 9.88
N ALA A 365 -10.33 8.78 9.84
CA ALA A 365 -11.67 9.37 9.84
C ALA A 365 -11.94 10.20 11.10
N LYS A 366 -11.52 9.74 12.28
CA LYS A 366 -11.68 10.50 13.53
C LYS A 366 -10.86 11.78 13.53
N LEU A 367 -9.62 11.74 13.02
CA LEU A 367 -8.77 12.93 12.90
C LEU A 367 -9.38 13.95 11.93
N ARG A 368 -9.90 13.47 10.79
CA ARG A 368 -10.61 14.33 9.83
C ARG A 368 -11.87 14.96 10.42
N SER A 369 -12.71 14.18 11.08
CA SER A 369 -13.90 14.67 11.76
C SER A 369 -13.54 15.74 12.78
N LEU A 370 -12.46 15.52 13.54
CA LEU A 370 -12.00 16.48 14.54
C LEU A 370 -11.56 17.80 13.90
N ARG A 371 -10.83 17.75 12.78
CA ARG A 371 -10.49 18.93 11.98
C ARG A 371 -11.75 19.63 11.47
N ASP A 372 -12.70 18.88 10.91
CA ASP A 372 -13.91 19.47 10.33
C ASP A 372 -14.78 20.13 11.42
N ASP A 373 -14.87 19.53 12.60
CA ASP A 373 -15.60 20.10 13.75
C ASP A 373 -15.03 21.44 14.19
N ILE A 374 -13.70 21.57 14.26
CA ILE A 374 -13.04 22.82 14.69
C ILE A 374 -13.02 23.88 13.59
N TYR A 375 -12.80 23.51 12.31
CA TYR A 375 -12.86 24.44 11.17
C TYR A 375 -14.29 24.95 10.88
N ASN A 376 -15.33 24.24 11.33
CA ASN A 376 -16.72 24.66 11.14
C ASN A 376 -17.38 25.20 12.42
N PHE A 377 -16.70 25.20 13.57
CA PHE A 377 -17.29 25.57 14.86
C PHE A 377 -17.99 26.94 14.82
N ALA A 378 -17.33 27.97 14.29
CA ALA A 378 -17.87 29.33 14.24
C ALA A 378 -19.14 29.41 13.37
N ALA A 379 -19.15 28.74 12.22
CA ALA A 379 -20.30 28.70 11.33
C ALA A 379 -21.47 27.92 11.94
N ILE A 380 -21.19 26.75 12.55
CA ILE A 380 -22.21 25.95 13.24
C ILE A 380 -22.82 26.76 14.38
N LYS A 381 -22.00 27.42 15.19
CA LYS A 381 -22.47 28.27 16.29
C LYS A 381 -23.35 29.42 15.78
N ALA A 382 -22.99 30.06 14.67
CA ALA A 382 -23.78 31.13 14.08
C ALA A 382 -25.13 30.64 13.53
N ALA A 383 -25.21 29.39 13.06
CA ALA A 383 -26.43 28.80 12.53
C ALA A 383 -27.38 28.24 13.60
N LEU A 384 -26.86 27.86 14.78
CA LEU A 384 -27.68 27.35 15.88
C LEU A 384 -28.43 28.49 16.58
N PRO A 385 -29.73 28.28 16.94
CA PRO A 385 -30.48 29.24 17.74
C PRO A 385 -29.70 29.59 19.00
N GLN A 386 -29.35 30.86 19.17
CA GLN A 386 -28.80 31.33 20.43
C GLN A 386 -29.99 31.43 21.39
N GLU A 387 -30.00 30.66 22.48
CA GLU A 387 -30.89 31.02 23.59
C GLU A 387 -30.49 32.42 24.07
N GLU A 388 -31.41 33.39 23.97
CA GLU A 388 -31.22 34.71 24.54
C GLU A 388 -31.17 34.60 26.06
N THR A 389 -29.99 34.36 26.63
CA THR A 389 -29.75 34.57 28.06
C THR A 389 -29.74 36.08 28.30
N GLY A 390 -30.92 36.68 28.43
CA GLY A 390 -31.01 38.15 28.40
C GLY A 390 -32.33 38.81 28.76
N LYS A 391 -33.27 38.16 29.45
CA LYS A 391 -34.33 38.89 30.19
C LYS A 391 -34.64 38.20 31.52
N VAL A 392 -34.01 38.68 32.59
CA VAL A 392 -34.64 38.58 33.91
C VAL A 392 -35.84 39.53 33.88
N VAL A 393 -37.01 39.00 33.54
CA VAL A 393 -38.27 39.70 33.81
C VAL A 393 -38.47 39.59 35.31
N HIS A 394 -38.30 40.71 36.01
CA HIS A 394 -38.73 40.85 37.39
C HIS A 394 -40.26 40.76 37.44
N LEU A 395 -40.78 39.55 37.62
CA LEU A 395 -42.19 39.33 37.89
C LEU A 395 -42.45 39.63 39.36
N GLN A 396 -42.85 40.87 39.64
CA GLN A 396 -43.52 41.20 40.89
C GLN A 396 -44.86 40.44 40.93
N PRO A 397 -45.18 39.67 41.98
CA PRO A 397 -46.46 38.95 42.03
C PRO A 397 -47.60 39.92 42.37
N GLN A 398 -48.52 40.14 41.44
CA GLN A 398 -49.85 40.68 41.74
C GLN A 398 -50.78 39.54 42.15
N VAL A 399 -51.14 39.51 43.43
CA VAL A 399 -52.16 38.62 43.97
C VAL A 399 -53.53 39.25 43.67
N THR A 400 -54.30 38.68 42.75
CA THR A 400 -55.72 38.99 42.59
C THR A 400 -56.56 37.97 43.36
N ALA A 401 -57.42 38.45 44.26
CA ALA A 401 -58.25 37.61 45.12
C ALA A 401 -59.27 36.78 44.32
N LEU A 402 -59.43 35.51 44.71
CA LEU A 402 -60.41 34.57 44.15
C LEU A 402 -61.85 35.02 44.48
N THR A 403 -62.76 34.83 43.52
CA THR A 403 -64.18 35.21 43.65
C THR A 403 -64.96 34.24 44.54
N GLU A 404 -66.06 34.71 45.15
CA GLU A 404 -66.93 33.97 46.08
C GLU A 404 -67.38 32.59 45.53
N LYS A 405 -67.57 32.50 44.20
CA LYS A 405 -67.96 31.27 43.50
C LYS A 405 -66.86 30.19 43.53
N GLN A 406 -65.59 30.58 43.56
CA GLN A 406 -64.44 29.67 43.68
C GLN A 406 -64.23 29.18 45.12
N ARG A 407 -64.64 29.97 46.14
CA ARG A 407 -64.61 29.54 47.55
C ARG A 407 -65.66 28.45 47.85
N GLN A 408 -66.86 28.56 47.26
CA GLN A 408 -67.91 27.56 47.48
C GLN A 408 -67.56 26.19 46.88
N LEU A 409 -66.85 26.15 45.74
CA LEU A 409 -66.40 24.89 45.12
C LEU A 409 -65.31 24.18 45.95
N ALA A 410 -64.46 24.94 46.64
CA ALA A 410 -63.43 24.40 47.52
C ALA A 410 -64.01 23.83 48.82
N ALA A 411 -65.05 24.47 49.40
CA ALA A 411 -65.68 24.01 50.64
C ALA A 411 -66.45 22.68 50.48
N ALA A 412 -67.03 22.42 49.29
CA ALA A 412 -67.71 21.16 49.01
C ALA A 412 -66.75 19.97 48.89
N ARG A 413 -65.51 20.19 48.45
CA ARG A 413 -64.49 19.14 48.25
C ARG A 413 -63.88 18.63 49.56
N THR A 414 -63.83 19.46 50.60
CA THR A 414 -63.18 19.09 51.88
C THR A 414 -64.07 18.26 52.80
N LYS A 415 -65.39 18.18 52.55
CA LYS A 415 -66.33 17.44 53.40
C LYS A 415 -66.38 15.92 53.10
N ALA A 416 -65.80 15.47 51.98
CA ALA A 416 -65.84 14.07 51.56
C ALA A 416 -64.69 13.20 52.10
N THR A 417 -63.69 13.77 52.78
CA THR A 417 -62.41 13.07 53.09
C THR A 417 -62.15 12.81 54.58
N LYS A 418 -63.16 12.82 55.45
CA LYS A 418 -63.01 12.44 56.87
C LYS A 418 -64.02 11.38 57.31
N MET A 419 -63.56 10.14 57.50
CA MET A 419 -63.89 9.11 58.54
C MET A 419 -63.70 7.65 58.02
N PRO A 420 -63.44 6.61 58.86
CA PRO A 420 -62.11 6.20 59.31
C PRO A 420 -61.74 4.71 59.03
N VAL A 421 -60.49 4.35 59.40
CA VAL A 421 -59.76 3.07 59.26
C VAL A 421 -60.31 1.91 60.11
N GLN A 422 -60.26 0.64 59.62
CA GLN A 422 -60.08 -0.60 60.44
C GLN A 422 -59.57 -1.86 59.66
N THR A 423 -58.30 -2.23 59.93
CA THR A 423 -57.68 -3.53 60.31
C THR A 423 -57.75 -4.88 59.51
N LEU A 424 -56.59 -5.60 59.58
CA LEU A 424 -56.30 -7.07 59.52
C LEU A 424 -55.94 -7.69 58.14
N THR A 425 -54.94 -8.56 57.92
CA THR A 425 -53.63 -8.98 58.50
C THR A 425 -53.05 -10.12 57.61
N ALA A 426 -51.71 -10.26 57.60
CA ALA A 426 -50.90 -11.50 57.49
C ALA A 426 -50.52 -12.15 56.12
N ASN A 427 -49.19 -12.23 55.97
CA ASN A 427 -48.33 -13.31 55.43
C ASN A 427 -48.26 -13.64 53.93
N GLY A 428 -47.02 -13.72 53.43
CA GLY A 428 -46.68 -14.52 52.24
C GLY A 428 -45.45 -14.02 51.46
N LYS A 429 -44.25 -14.36 51.94
CA LYS A 429 -43.01 -14.33 51.15
C LYS A 429 -43.08 -15.32 49.98
N GLU A 430 -42.18 -15.10 49.00
CA GLU A 430 -41.67 -16.07 48.01
C GLU A 430 -42.58 -16.47 46.83
N ASN A 431 -42.19 -16.03 45.63
CA ASN A 431 -41.50 -16.87 44.63
C ASN A 431 -41.08 -15.99 43.45
N LEU A 432 -39.79 -15.68 43.30
CA LEU A 432 -38.82 -16.43 42.50
C LEU A 432 -39.23 -16.62 41.03
N LYS A 433 -38.46 -15.97 40.15
CA LYS A 433 -37.97 -16.46 38.86
C LYS A 433 -38.83 -17.53 38.17
N GLN A 434 -39.47 -17.15 37.06
CA GLN A 434 -39.24 -17.78 35.76
C GLN A 434 -40.13 -17.12 34.70
N MET A 435 -39.50 -16.69 33.61
CA MET A 435 -39.93 -16.79 32.21
C MET A 435 -39.34 -15.64 31.39
N GLU A 436 -38.03 -15.76 31.15
CA GLU A 436 -37.47 -15.36 29.86
C GLU A 436 -38.09 -16.22 28.75
N HIS A 437 -38.26 -15.58 27.59
CA HIS A 437 -38.42 -16.18 26.27
C HIS A 437 -39.73 -16.93 25.96
N ALA A 438 -40.65 -16.21 25.31
CA ALA A 438 -41.37 -16.75 24.16
C ALA A 438 -41.89 -15.61 23.24
N LYS A 439 -41.21 -15.49 22.10
CA LYS A 439 -41.48 -14.72 20.86
C LYS A 439 -40.82 -13.35 20.70
#